data_AF-A0A2A5JRS3-F1
#
_entry.id   AF-A0A2A5JRS3-F1
#
_cell.length_a   1.000
_cell.length_b   1.000
_cell.length_c   1.000
_cell.angle_alpha   90.00
_cell.angle_beta   90.00
_cell.angle_gamma   90.00
#
_symmetry.space_group_name_H-M   'P 1'
#
loop_
_entity.id
_entity.type
_entity.pdbx_description
1 polymer ?
#
loop_
_entity_poly.entity_id
_entity_poly.type
_entity_poly.pdbx_seq_one_letter_code
_entity_poly.pdbx_strand_id
1 'polypeptide(L)' 'MFTDAILSILCLYSLAMLITSLLMIATAPNADDEKRKQTITEYTMFALASVAVFFVSFYTL' A
#
# COMPACT_ATOMS: atom_id res chain seq x y z
N MET A 1 -7.03 -12.16 -21.83
CA MET A 1 -5.59 -12.48 -21.93
C MET A 1 -4.69 -11.31 -21.57
N PHE A 2 -4.66 -10.19 -22.32
CA PHE A 2 -3.79 -9.05 -21.96
C PHE A 2 -4.26 -8.33 -20.67
N THR A 3 -5.57 -8.15 -20.51
CA THR A 3 -6.17 -7.53 -19.32
C THR A 3 -5.93 -8.35 -18.04
N ASP A 4 -6.04 -9.68 -18.11
CA ASP A 4 -5.81 -10.59 -16.96
C ASP A 4 -4.38 -10.52 -16.43
N ALA A 5 -3.40 -10.40 -17.34
CA ALA A 5 -1.99 -10.24 -16.97
C ALA A 5 -1.75 -8.90 -16.26
N ILE A 6 -2.36 -7.82 -16.75
CA ILE A 6 -2.27 -6.50 -16.12
C ILE A 6 -2.92 -6.50 -14.74
N LEU A 7 -4.11 -7.10 -14.61
CA LEU A 7 -4.83 -7.22 -13.34
C LEU A 7 -4.05 -8.04 -12.31
N SER A 8 -3.39 -9.13 -12.75
CA SER A 8 -2.51 -9.94 -11.91
C SER A 8 -1.28 -9.16 -11.43
N ILE A 9 -0.67 -8.36 -12.29
CA ILE A 9 0.47 -7.49 -11.94
C ILE A 9 0.03 -6.39 -10.96
N LEU A 10 -1.13 -5.75 -11.18
CA LEU A 10 -1.67 -4.76 -10.25
C LEU A 10 -1.98 -5.37 -8.87
N CYS A 11 -2.49 -6.58 -8.84
CA CYS A 11 -2.77 -7.33 -7.61
C CYS A 11 -1.47 -7.59 -6.81
N LEU A 12 -0.40 -8.03 -7.47
CA LEU A 12 0.92 -8.21 -6.84
C LEU A 12 1.53 -6.90 -6.37
N TYR A 13 1.44 -5.83 -7.17
CA TYR A 13 1.98 -4.51 -6.82
C TYR A 13 1.25 -3.88 -5.64
N SER A 14 -0.07 -4.01 -5.58
CA SER A 14 -0.87 -3.50 -4.46
C SER A 14 -0.55 -4.25 -3.17
N LEU A 15 -0.32 -5.57 -3.22
CA LEU A 15 0.15 -6.33 -2.07
C LEU A 15 1.55 -5.88 -1.61
N ALA A 16 2.48 -5.68 -2.54
CA ALA A 16 3.83 -5.21 -2.21
C ALA A 16 3.80 -3.81 -1.57
N MET A 17 3.01 -2.89 -2.13
CA MET A 17 2.79 -1.55 -1.57
C MET A 17 2.19 -1.61 -0.16
N LEU A 18 1.22 -2.50 0.09
CA LEU A 18 0.66 -2.69 1.43
C LEU A 18 1.73 -3.07 2.45
N ILE A 19 2.56 -4.07 2.12
CA ILE A 19 3.62 -4.56 3.01
C ILE A 19 4.66 -3.46 3.25
N THR A 20 5.07 -2.73 2.21
CA THR A 20 6.04 -1.64 2.33
C THR A 20 5.51 -0.49 3.19
N SER A 21 4.24 -0.10 3.01
CA SER A 21 3.61 0.93 3.84
C SER A 21 3.55 0.53 5.31
N LEU A 22 3.20 -0.72 5.62
CA LEU A 22 3.22 -1.23 6.99
C LEU A 22 4.64 -1.26 7.59
N LEU A 23 5.63 -1.64 6.79
CA LEU A 23 7.04 -1.65 7.23
C LEU A 23 7.50 -0.23 7.58
N MET A 24 7.19 0.74 6.72
CA MET A 24 7.55 2.16 6.92
C MET A 24 6.88 2.75 8.17
N ILE A 25 5.63 2.37 8.46
CA ILE A 25 4.94 2.75 9.70
C ILE A 25 5.66 2.15 10.91
N ALA A 26 6.05 0.87 10.85
CA ALA A 26 6.72 0.17 11.94
C ALA A 26 8.16 0.67 12.19
N THR A 27 8.87 1.07 11.14
CA THR A 27 10.25 1.59 11.22
C THR A 27 10.32 3.10 11.29
N ALA A 28 9.19 3.80 11.47
CA ALA A 28 9.15 5.25 11.51
C ALA A 28 10.05 5.77 12.65
N PRO A 29 11.06 6.63 12.34
CA PRO A 29 12.04 7.06 13.32
C PRO A 29 11.38 7.87 14.45
N ASN A 30 11.73 7.54 15.69
CA ASN A 30 11.18 8.14 16.91
C ASN A 30 11.79 9.51 17.29
N ALA A 31 12.59 10.10 16.41
CA ALA A 31 13.36 11.32 16.72
C ALA A 31 12.50 12.59 16.81
N ASP A 32 11.31 12.60 16.20
CA ASP A 32 10.47 13.80 16.06
C ASP A 32 8.99 13.38 15.96
N ASP A 33 8.21 13.56 17.04
CA ASP A 33 6.84 13.03 17.16
C ASP A 33 5.87 13.62 16.11
N GLU A 34 6.09 14.87 15.70
CA GLU A 34 5.25 15.54 14.70
C GLU A 34 5.50 14.96 13.31
N LYS A 35 6.77 14.78 12.95
CA LYS A 35 7.17 14.08 11.72
C LYS A 35 6.74 12.62 11.75
N ARG A 36 6.84 11.93 12.89
CA ARG A 36 6.40 10.53 13.02
C ARG A 36 4.91 10.39 12.74
N LYS A 37 4.08 11.27 13.30
CA LYS A 37 2.62 11.27 13.05
C LYS A 37 2.31 11.55 11.58
N GLN A 38 3.01 12.49 10.95
CA GLN A 38 2.84 12.78 9.53
C GLN A 38 3.21 11.57 8.67
N THR A 39 4.40 11.00 8.88
CA THR A 39 4.91 9.82 8.17
C THR A 39 3.96 8.63 8.32
N ILE A 40 3.47 8.35 9.54
CA ILE A 40 2.50 7.29 9.78
C ILE A 40 1.21 7.56 9.01
N THR A 41 0.71 8.80 9.02
CA THR A 41 -0.53 9.18 8.32
C THR A 41 -0.41 8.99 6.81
N GLU A 42 0.68 9.45 6.21
CA GLU A 42 0.95 9.30 4.78
C GLU A 42 1.01 7.82 4.37
N TYR A 43 1.79 7.01 5.08
CA TYR A 43 1.88 5.58 4.77
C TYR A 43 0.59 4.81 5.08
N THR A 44 -0.21 5.26 6.05
CA THR A 44 -1.55 4.68 6.30
C THR A 44 -2.50 4.96 5.14
N MET A 45 -2.45 6.18 4.57
CA MET A 45 -3.22 6.50 3.36
C MET A 45 -2.77 5.66 2.16
N PHE A 46 -1.46 5.46 1.98
CA PHE A 46 -0.94 4.57 0.94
C PHE A 46 -1.37 3.12 1.13
N ALA A 47 -1.38 2.61 2.36
CA ALA A 47 -1.87 1.27 2.68
C ALA A 47 -3.37 1.13 2.36
N LEU A 48 -4.20 2.12 2.71
CA LEU A 48 -5.63 2.13 2.38
C LEU A 48 -5.86 2.15 0.86
N ALA A 49 -5.11 2.97 0.13
CA ALA A 49 -5.17 3.02 -1.32
C ALA A 49 -4.74 1.69 -1.96
N SER A 50 -3.70 1.05 -1.43
CA SER A 50 -3.26 -0.25 -1.96
C SER A 50 -4.29 -1.35 -1.71
N VAL A 51 -4.96 -1.36 -0.56
CA VAL A 51 -6.08 -2.28 -0.29
C VAL A 51 -7.22 -2.04 -1.29
N ALA A 52 -7.61 -0.80 -1.56
CA ALA A 52 -8.66 -0.49 -2.53
C ALA A 52 -8.30 -0.99 -3.93
N VAL A 53 -7.06 -0.76 -4.38
CA VAL A 53 -6.56 -1.22 -5.69
C VAL A 53 -6.50 -2.75 -5.76
N PHE A 54 -6.12 -3.42 -4.65
CA PHE A 54 -6.13 -4.88 -4.55
C PHE A 54 -7.54 -5.43 -4.72
N PHE A 55 -8.53 -4.88 -3.99
CA PHE A 55 -9.92 -5.33 -4.09
C PHE A 55 -10.50 -5.12 -5.49
N VAL A 56 -10.28 -3.96 -6.10
CA VAL A 56 -10.74 -3.70 -7.47
C VAL A 56 -10.10 -4.71 -8.42
N SER A 57 -8.77 -4.84 -8.37
CA SER A 57 -8.03 -5.74 -9.27
C SER A 57 -8.48 -7.19 -9.12
N PHE A 58 -8.76 -7.65 -7.89
CA PHE A 58 -9.23 -9.01 -7.61
C PHE A 58 -10.68 -9.26 -8.03
N TYR A 59 -11.58 -8.29 -7.83
CA TYR A 59 -12.99 -8.44 -8.24
C TYR A 59 -13.20 -8.32 -9.76
N THR A 60 -12.31 -7.65 -10.47
CA THR A 60 -12.37 -7.52 -11.93
C THR A 60 -11.62 -8.62 -12.69
N LEU A 61 -10.90 -9.49 -11.99
CA LEU A 61 -10.17 -10.66 -12.52
C LEU A 61 -11.11 -11.86 -12.62
#